data_AF-A0A091AYQ1-F1
#
_entry.id   AF-A0A091AYQ1-F1
#
_cell.length_a   1.000
_cell.length_b   1.000
_cell.length_c   1.000
_cell.angle_alpha   90.00
_cell.angle_beta   90.00
_cell.angle_gamma   90.00
#
_symmetry.space_group_name_H-M   'P 1'
#
loop_
_entity.id
_entity.type
_entity.pdbx_description
1 polymer ?
#
loop_
_entity_poly.entity_id
_entity_poly.type
_entity_poly.pdbx_seq_one_letter_code
_entity_poly.pdbx_strand_id
1 'polypeptide(L)'
;MRLSLVIAGLLLSGTAAASKPADFAKQWPVVAEGEGAYALQLDESVYGQTLRPDLLDIAAFNADGEPLPFGPMPPSYCPPPSVWREAVWFAVPSSSAASTVGAAPGSDMHLHVSRGTDGELQLDASFNAGDAPGGRDVLVDVRAKDHLIEGISFGLGENAPDITAQVAIDASDDLENWHTLVGSATIAQLRQSGQMLARRHIDIPPTEARYLRIRPLAADVRLPVSEVRLQLRPPGLRAQPPARRWFTAAVGKRDGRAFTYSLPARIPVEQVAIDLADDNTIAAFTISVRDDARADWQYVGSLTAFRLRGAGLELDNEPLDTAIERRREWRIEANIDLEKAPALKLAFRPEPWLLLTHGKGPYVITAGSPRAQRSDFPLEALVGQVRSKYGADWQPTSASLGPMREAGGVDALKAYSSEDKRTWVLWGVLLLGAVVVIVMVLKLLKAPPAS
;
A
#
# COMPACT_ATOMS: atom_id res chain seq x y z
N MET A 1 -37.82 24.63 -53.97
CA MET A 1 -38.00 25.52 -52.80
C MET A 1 -38.57 24.68 -51.67
N ARG A 2 -37.75 24.35 -50.67
CA ARG A 2 -37.82 24.84 -49.26
C ARG A 2 -39.14 24.39 -48.59
N LEU A 3 -39.16 23.60 -47.53
CA LEU A 3 -38.40 23.76 -46.30
C LEU A 3 -38.40 22.45 -45.48
N SER A 4 -37.23 22.10 -44.95
CA SER A 4 -36.94 21.08 -43.95
C SER A 4 -37.74 21.27 -42.66
N LEU A 5 -38.07 20.19 -41.94
CA LEU A 5 -38.05 20.16 -40.47
C LEU A 5 -38.07 18.71 -39.95
N VAL A 6 -36.90 18.05 -39.94
CA VAL A 6 -36.64 16.92 -39.03
C VAL A 6 -35.97 17.54 -37.81
N ILE A 7 -36.74 17.81 -36.75
CA ILE A 7 -36.18 18.17 -35.45
C ILE A 7 -35.91 16.86 -34.71
N ALA A 8 -34.70 16.34 -34.88
CA ALA A 8 -34.12 15.40 -33.94
C ALA A 8 -33.64 16.21 -32.72
N GLY A 9 -34.52 16.35 -31.72
CA GLY A 9 -34.16 16.92 -30.43
C GLY A 9 -33.28 15.93 -29.66
N LEU A 10 -31.97 15.98 -29.88
CA LEU A 10 -30.99 15.31 -29.04
C LEU A 10 -30.92 16.05 -27.69
N LEU A 11 -31.77 15.66 -26.74
CA LEU A 11 -31.61 16.06 -25.34
C LEU A 11 -30.39 15.32 -24.78
N LEU A 12 -29.21 15.94 -24.87
CA LEU A 12 -28.06 15.53 -24.06
C LEU A 12 -28.44 15.70 -22.58
N SER A 13 -28.82 14.59 -21.95
CA SER A 13 -29.00 14.49 -20.52
C SER A 13 -27.62 14.44 -19.86
N GLY A 14 -26.96 15.58 -19.75
CA GLY A 14 -25.76 15.72 -18.92
C GLY A 14 -26.17 15.55 -17.46
N THR A 15 -25.73 14.46 -16.82
CA THR A 15 -25.67 14.43 -15.36
C THR A 15 -24.75 15.57 -14.92
N ALA A 16 -25.29 16.60 -14.27
CA ALA A 16 -24.45 17.66 -13.69
C ALA A 16 -23.53 17.00 -12.66
N ALA A 17 -22.27 16.79 -13.05
CA ALA A 17 -21.22 16.35 -12.16
C ALA A 17 -21.07 17.38 -11.04
N ALA A 18 -20.74 16.93 -9.84
CA ALA A 18 -20.42 17.84 -8.73
C ALA A 18 -19.35 18.83 -9.20
N SER A 19 -19.64 20.13 -9.12
CA SER A 19 -18.81 21.18 -9.72
C SER A 19 -18.52 22.32 -8.76
N LYS A 20 -19.08 22.29 -7.55
CA LYS A 20 -18.87 23.29 -6.51
C LYS A 20 -18.59 22.62 -5.16
N PRO A 21 -17.92 23.31 -4.22
CA PRO A 21 -17.68 22.77 -2.88
C PRO A 21 -18.95 22.28 -2.16
N ALA A 22 -20.07 22.98 -2.33
CA ALA A 22 -21.36 22.63 -1.72
C ALA A 22 -21.99 21.34 -2.25
N ASP A 23 -21.45 20.74 -3.32
CA ASP A 23 -21.89 19.43 -3.81
C ASP A 23 -21.28 18.25 -3.03
N PHE A 24 -20.38 18.53 -2.08
CA PHE A 24 -19.69 17.58 -1.21
C PHE A 24 -20.14 17.74 0.23
N ALA A 25 -20.12 16.66 1.01
CA ALA A 25 -20.57 16.71 2.40
C ALA A 25 -19.64 17.53 3.31
N LYS A 26 -18.33 17.33 3.17
CA LYS A 26 -17.29 17.91 4.04
C LYS A 26 -16.18 18.57 3.24
N GLN A 27 -15.50 19.52 3.88
CA GLN A 27 -14.35 20.23 3.32
C GLN A 27 -13.24 20.48 4.35
N TRP A 28 -12.02 20.64 3.88
CA TRP A 28 -10.83 20.93 4.66
C TRP A 28 -10.08 22.09 4.01
N PRO A 29 -9.87 23.22 4.71
CA PRO A 29 -9.02 24.30 4.21
C PRO A 29 -7.59 23.82 4.03
N VAL A 30 -6.93 24.22 2.95
CA VAL A 30 -5.50 23.96 2.74
C VAL A 30 -4.68 25.08 3.36
N VAL A 31 -3.71 24.73 4.20
CA VAL A 31 -2.73 25.67 4.74
C VAL A 31 -1.63 25.87 3.69
N ALA A 32 -1.77 26.91 2.89
CA ALA A 32 -0.91 27.21 1.74
C ALA A 32 -0.60 28.72 1.67
N GLU A 33 0.61 29.06 1.22
CA GLU A 33 1.08 30.44 1.06
C GLU A 33 1.06 30.84 -0.43
N GLY A 34 -0.12 31.23 -0.93
CA GLY A 34 -0.30 31.69 -2.30
C GLY A 34 -0.38 30.57 -3.34
N GLU A 35 -0.21 30.93 -4.61
CA GLU A 35 -0.26 29.98 -5.73
C GLU A 35 1.02 29.14 -5.82
N GLY A 36 0.86 27.89 -6.23
CA GLY A 36 1.94 26.91 -6.29
C GLY A 36 1.46 25.47 -6.35
N ALA A 37 2.41 24.57 -6.24
CA ALA A 37 2.19 23.14 -6.18
C ALA A 37 2.43 22.63 -4.75
N TYR A 38 1.44 21.92 -4.21
CA TYR A 38 1.42 21.50 -2.82
C TYR A 38 1.31 19.99 -2.69
N ALA A 39 2.20 19.40 -1.90
CA ALA A 39 2.09 18.02 -1.45
C ALA A 39 1.26 17.96 -0.16
N LEU A 40 0.16 17.22 -0.22
CA LEU A 40 -0.78 17.01 0.88
C LEU A 40 -0.74 15.54 1.28
N GLN A 41 -1.00 15.25 2.56
CA GLN A 41 -1.30 13.89 3.01
C GLN A 41 -2.78 13.82 3.36
N LEU A 42 -3.48 12.82 2.83
CA LEU A 42 -4.84 12.54 3.27
C LEU A 42 -4.79 11.81 4.61
N ASP A 43 -5.58 12.28 5.56
CA ASP A 43 -5.72 11.67 6.88
C ASP A 43 -7.03 10.88 6.98
N GLU A 44 -7.19 10.19 8.11
CA GLU A 44 -8.39 9.39 8.40
C GLU A 44 -9.68 10.20 8.39
N SER A 45 -9.63 11.52 8.65
CA SER A 45 -10.81 12.37 8.61
C SER A 45 -11.34 12.51 7.18
N VAL A 46 -10.44 12.59 6.19
CA VAL A 46 -10.82 12.59 4.77
C VAL A 46 -11.31 11.21 4.34
N TYR A 47 -10.55 10.15 4.62
CA TYR A 47 -10.92 8.78 4.26
C TYR A 47 -12.24 8.32 4.90
N GLY A 48 -12.62 8.90 6.04
CA GLY A 48 -13.88 8.63 6.72
C GLY A 48 -15.10 9.21 6.00
N GLN A 49 -14.91 10.19 5.11
CA GLN A 49 -15.99 10.85 4.37
C GLN A 49 -16.12 10.35 2.93
N THR A 50 -15.19 9.53 2.45
CA THR A 50 -15.23 9.03 1.07
C THR A 50 -16.24 7.92 0.91
N LEU A 51 -16.99 7.99 -0.19
CA LEU A 51 -18.04 7.04 -0.52
C LEU A 51 -17.52 5.91 -1.42
N ARG A 52 -16.48 6.18 -2.21
CA ARG A 52 -15.95 5.27 -3.22
C ARG A 52 -14.55 4.77 -2.86
N PRO A 53 -14.22 3.50 -3.18
CA PRO A 53 -12.87 2.97 -2.97
C PRO A 53 -11.84 3.58 -3.94
N ASP A 54 -12.23 4.17 -5.06
CA ASP A 54 -11.31 4.82 -6.00
C ASP A 54 -10.96 6.28 -5.64
N LEU A 55 -11.55 6.83 -4.56
CA LEU A 55 -11.37 8.20 -4.09
C LEU A 55 -11.67 9.27 -5.15
N LEU A 56 -12.49 8.93 -6.16
CA LEU A 56 -12.92 9.88 -7.20
C LEU A 56 -13.98 10.86 -6.71
N ASP A 57 -14.45 10.70 -5.48
CA ASP A 57 -15.36 11.62 -4.78
C ASP A 57 -14.63 12.64 -3.90
N ILE A 58 -13.34 12.88 -4.18
CA ILE A 58 -12.54 13.95 -3.58
C ILE A 58 -12.15 14.95 -4.66
N ALA A 59 -12.28 16.25 -4.36
CA ALA A 59 -11.91 17.33 -5.27
C ALA A 59 -11.26 18.50 -4.52
N ALA A 60 -10.68 19.44 -5.27
CA ALA A 60 -10.10 20.65 -4.72
C ALA A 60 -10.66 21.88 -5.44
N PHE A 61 -10.84 22.98 -4.71
CA PHE A 61 -11.38 24.22 -5.23
C PHE A 61 -10.63 25.45 -4.72
N ASN A 62 -10.62 26.52 -5.51
CA ASN A 62 -10.16 27.85 -5.09
C ASN A 62 -11.28 28.66 -4.42
N ALA A 63 -10.99 29.91 -4.03
CA ALA A 63 -11.95 30.76 -3.33
C ALA A 63 -13.20 31.10 -4.16
N ASP A 64 -13.05 31.13 -5.49
CA ASP A 64 -14.14 31.40 -6.42
C ASP A 64 -14.98 30.13 -6.71
N GLY A 65 -14.61 28.99 -6.10
CA GLY A 65 -15.29 27.72 -6.28
C GLY A 65 -14.93 27.01 -7.57
N GLU A 66 -13.84 27.40 -8.23
CA GLU A 66 -13.34 26.77 -9.45
C GLU A 66 -12.52 25.52 -9.11
N PRO A 67 -12.65 24.43 -9.90
CA PRO A 67 -11.91 23.20 -9.64
C PRO A 67 -10.41 23.36 -9.91
N LEU A 68 -9.61 22.75 -9.05
CA LEU A 68 -8.15 22.72 -9.13
C LEU A 68 -7.64 21.34 -9.55
N PRO A 69 -6.52 21.25 -10.29
CA PRO A 69 -5.84 19.98 -10.52
C PRO A 69 -5.40 19.34 -9.20
N PHE A 70 -6.02 18.22 -8.86
CA PHE A 70 -5.82 17.51 -7.61
C PHE A 70 -5.90 16.01 -7.82
N GLY A 71 -5.00 15.24 -7.21
CA GLY A 71 -4.96 13.79 -7.37
C GLY A 71 -3.81 13.13 -6.60
N PRO A 72 -3.69 11.79 -6.71
CA PRO A 72 -2.58 11.06 -6.12
C PRO A 72 -1.23 11.63 -6.59
N MET A 73 -0.24 11.59 -5.71
CA MET A 73 1.11 12.02 -6.06
C MET A 73 1.61 11.24 -7.29
N PRO A 74 2.16 11.92 -8.31
CA PRO A 74 2.71 11.25 -9.48
C PRO A 74 3.79 10.23 -9.07
N PRO A 75 3.83 9.01 -9.66
CA PRO A 75 4.80 7.97 -9.30
C PRO A 75 6.27 8.44 -9.30
N SER A 76 6.62 9.42 -10.14
CA SER A 76 7.98 10.00 -10.18
C SER A 76 8.42 10.70 -8.89
N TYR A 77 7.49 11.05 -7.99
CA TYR A 77 7.76 11.63 -6.66
C TYR A 77 7.66 10.62 -5.52
N CYS A 78 7.08 9.46 -5.79
CA CYS A 78 7.00 8.39 -4.83
C CYS A 78 8.33 7.63 -4.81
N PRO A 79 8.78 7.14 -3.64
CA PRO A 79 9.86 6.17 -3.61
C PRO A 79 9.50 4.98 -4.51
N PRO A 80 10.42 4.48 -5.34
CA PRO A 80 10.17 3.27 -6.11
C PRO A 80 9.89 2.11 -5.15
N PRO A 81 8.99 1.18 -5.52
CA PRO A 81 8.71 0.03 -4.68
C PRO A 81 9.96 -0.83 -4.53
N SER A 82 10.15 -1.41 -3.34
CA SER A 82 11.17 -2.42 -3.12
C SER A 82 10.84 -3.69 -3.91
N VAL A 83 11.87 -4.37 -4.42
CA VAL A 83 11.74 -5.63 -5.15
C VAL A 83 12.58 -6.72 -4.49
N TRP A 84 12.01 -7.91 -4.39
CA TRP A 84 12.72 -9.09 -3.90
C TRP A 84 13.62 -9.68 -4.98
N ARG A 85 14.94 -9.62 -4.76
CA ARG A 85 15.95 -10.15 -5.67
C ARG A 85 16.76 -11.23 -4.99
N GLU A 86 17.04 -12.32 -5.72
CA GLU A 86 17.99 -13.34 -5.28
C GLU A 86 19.38 -12.70 -5.10
N ALA A 87 20.06 -13.09 -4.02
CA ALA A 87 21.38 -12.59 -3.68
C ALA A 87 22.41 -13.71 -3.71
N VAL A 88 23.65 -13.35 -4.04
CA VAL A 88 24.77 -14.29 -3.98
C VAL A 88 25.19 -14.44 -2.52
N TRP A 89 25.31 -15.67 -2.05
CA TRP A 89 25.64 -15.93 -0.64
C TRP A 89 26.61 -17.10 -0.49
N PHE A 90 27.32 -17.10 0.64
CA PHE A 90 28.37 -18.06 0.99
C PHE A 90 28.22 -18.49 2.44
N ALA A 91 28.36 -19.78 2.71
CA ALA A 91 28.50 -20.27 4.08
C ALA A 91 29.94 -19.98 4.56
N VAL A 92 30.08 -19.27 5.68
CA VAL A 92 31.38 -18.94 6.26
C VAL A 92 31.78 -20.04 7.25
N PRO A 93 32.86 -20.80 6.97
CA PRO A 93 33.37 -21.82 7.88
C PRO A 93 33.62 -21.21 9.26
N SER A 94 33.22 -21.91 10.32
CA SER A 94 33.66 -21.50 11.65
C SER A 94 35.17 -21.75 11.76
N SER A 95 35.98 -20.73 12.00
CA SER A 95 37.31 -20.97 12.59
C SER A 95 37.06 -21.56 13.97
N SER A 96 37.14 -22.89 14.07
CA SER A 96 37.26 -23.56 15.36
C SER A 96 38.55 -23.04 15.98
N ALA A 97 38.43 -22.11 16.94
CA ALA A 97 39.56 -21.67 17.72
C ALA A 97 40.06 -22.86 18.53
N ALA A 98 41.15 -23.44 18.03
CA ALA A 98 42.26 -24.05 18.74
C ALA A 98 41.94 -24.66 20.11
N SER A 99 41.97 -25.99 20.15
CA SER A 99 42.62 -26.68 21.27
C SER A 99 44.06 -26.14 21.40
N THR A 100 44.31 -25.18 22.29
CA THR A 100 45.42 -25.15 23.26
C THR A 100 45.55 -23.78 23.93
N VAL A 101 45.92 -23.85 25.20
CA VAL A 101 46.13 -22.80 26.20
C VAL A 101 46.85 -21.55 25.66
N GLY A 102 46.26 -20.37 25.92
CA GLY A 102 46.97 -19.10 26.04
C GLY A 102 47.17 -18.29 24.76
N ALA A 103 46.13 -17.62 24.27
CA ALA A 103 46.27 -16.47 23.38
C ALA A 103 45.10 -15.49 23.59
N ALA A 104 45.41 -14.20 23.62
CA ALA A 104 44.47 -13.10 23.85
C ALA A 104 43.44 -12.96 22.70
N PRO A 105 42.22 -12.43 22.96
CA PRO A 105 41.19 -12.29 21.94
C PRO A 105 41.43 -11.02 21.13
N GLY A 106 41.84 -11.17 19.88
CA GLY A 106 41.92 -10.08 18.91
C GLY A 106 42.37 -10.62 17.56
N SER A 107 41.47 -10.47 16.58
CA SER A 107 41.69 -10.62 15.12
C SER A 107 42.30 -11.93 14.61
N ASP A 108 41.71 -12.50 13.56
CA ASP A 108 42.46 -12.77 12.33
C ASP A 108 41.57 -13.52 11.31
N MET A 109 41.09 -12.76 10.33
CA MET A 109 40.63 -13.29 9.05
C MET A 109 41.64 -12.80 8.02
N HIS A 110 42.52 -13.67 7.54
CA HIS A 110 43.50 -13.33 6.51
C HIS A 110 42.95 -13.76 5.14
N LEU A 111 42.48 -12.80 4.33
CA LEU A 111 42.09 -13.00 2.94
C LEU A 111 43.28 -12.64 2.04
N HIS A 112 43.77 -13.58 1.23
CA HIS A 112 44.90 -13.32 0.33
C HIS A 112 44.39 -12.82 -1.03
N VAL A 113 44.63 -11.54 -1.35
CA VAL A 113 44.27 -10.93 -2.64
C VAL A 113 45.53 -10.76 -3.47
N SER A 114 45.60 -11.41 -4.63
CA SER A 114 46.69 -11.20 -5.59
C SER A 114 46.17 -10.59 -6.90
N ARG A 115 46.96 -9.67 -7.47
CA ARG A 115 46.63 -8.93 -8.69
C ARG A 115 47.40 -9.54 -9.86
N GLY A 116 46.69 -10.04 -10.86
CA GLY A 116 47.28 -10.55 -12.10
C GLY A 116 47.90 -9.43 -12.96
N THR A 117 48.80 -9.80 -13.87
CA THR A 117 49.55 -8.86 -14.74
C THR A 117 48.68 -8.05 -15.70
N ASP A 118 47.40 -8.42 -15.85
CA ASP A 118 46.44 -7.76 -16.74
C ASP A 118 45.44 -6.86 -15.95
N GLY A 119 45.64 -6.70 -14.64
CA GLY A 119 44.81 -5.85 -13.78
C GLY A 119 43.56 -6.53 -13.18
N GLU A 120 43.34 -7.81 -13.45
CA GLU A 120 42.27 -8.60 -12.84
C GLU A 120 42.63 -9.04 -11.41
N LEU A 121 41.68 -8.89 -10.48
CA LEU A 121 41.81 -9.28 -9.08
C LEU A 121 41.34 -10.73 -8.93
N GLN A 122 42.23 -11.64 -8.53
CA GLN A 122 41.88 -13.02 -8.22
C GLN A 122 41.75 -13.19 -6.69
N LEU A 123 40.53 -13.48 -6.22
CA LEU A 123 40.28 -13.95 -4.86
C LEU A 123 40.45 -15.47 -4.85
N ASP A 124 41.49 -15.96 -4.18
CA ASP A 124 41.64 -17.39 -3.92
C ASP A 124 40.88 -17.74 -2.64
N ALA A 125 39.58 -17.99 -2.80
CA ALA A 125 38.75 -18.54 -1.76
C ALA A 125 37.95 -19.69 -2.34
N SER A 126 38.29 -20.91 -1.94
CA SER A 126 37.56 -22.12 -2.26
C SER A 126 36.23 -22.14 -1.50
N PHE A 127 35.31 -21.27 -1.90
CA PHE A 127 33.93 -21.29 -1.47
C PHE A 127 33.16 -22.28 -2.36
N ASN A 128 32.84 -23.45 -1.82
CA ASN A 128 31.82 -24.30 -2.43
C ASN A 128 30.50 -23.55 -2.37
N ALA A 129 30.01 -23.10 -3.55
CA ALA A 129 28.67 -22.58 -3.68
C ALA A 129 27.67 -23.68 -3.32
N GLY A 130 26.80 -23.41 -2.35
CA GLY A 130 25.56 -24.16 -2.15
C GLY A 130 25.63 -25.54 -1.51
N ASP A 131 26.79 -26.08 -1.13
CA ASP A 131 26.84 -27.33 -0.36
C ASP A 131 28.11 -27.43 0.51
N ALA A 132 27.97 -27.14 1.81
CA ALA A 132 29.04 -27.38 2.79
C ALA A 132 28.48 -27.59 4.21
N PRO A 133 28.61 -28.80 4.79
CA PRO A 133 28.43 -28.99 6.22
C PRO A 133 29.62 -28.34 6.94
N GLY A 134 29.43 -27.17 7.56
CA GLY A 134 30.45 -26.58 8.44
C GLY A 134 30.44 -25.06 8.64
N GLY A 135 29.72 -24.29 7.84
CA GLY A 135 29.64 -22.84 8.01
C GLY A 135 28.58 -22.40 9.03
N ARG A 136 28.92 -21.52 9.97
CA ARG A 136 27.96 -20.99 10.98
C ARG A 136 27.30 -19.71 10.51
N ASP A 137 28.10 -18.81 9.99
CA ASP A 137 27.65 -17.50 9.54
C ASP A 137 27.37 -17.57 8.03
N VAL A 138 26.45 -16.74 7.55
CA VAL A 138 26.12 -16.63 6.12
C VAL A 138 26.56 -15.24 5.66
N LEU A 139 27.44 -15.20 4.66
CA LEU A 139 27.88 -13.97 4.00
C LEU A 139 27.07 -13.76 2.74
N VAL A 140 26.56 -12.55 2.52
CA VAL A 140 25.75 -12.18 1.35
C VAL A 140 26.42 -11.03 0.64
N ASP A 141 26.63 -11.19 -0.67
CA ASP A 141 27.10 -10.17 -1.59
C ASP A 141 25.88 -9.51 -2.25
N VAL A 142 25.66 -8.22 -1.93
CA VAL A 142 24.43 -7.50 -2.26
C VAL A 142 24.31 -7.22 -3.76
N ARG A 143 25.44 -7.01 -4.45
CA ARG A 143 25.53 -6.69 -5.91
C ARG A 143 24.48 -5.71 -6.43
N ALA A 144 24.07 -4.75 -5.61
CA ALA A 144 23.07 -3.75 -5.93
C ALA A 144 23.53 -2.38 -5.44
N LYS A 145 24.45 -1.79 -6.21
CA LYS A 145 24.98 -0.46 -5.93
C LYS A 145 23.84 0.58 -5.92
N ASP A 146 23.93 1.55 -5.03
CA ASP A 146 23.00 2.67 -4.91
C ASP A 146 21.54 2.24 -4.59
N HIS A 147 21.34 0.99 -4.15
CA HIS A 147 20.06 0.48 -3.65
C HIS A 147 20.06 0.43 -2.13
N LEU A 148 18.90 0.71 -1.54
CA LEU A 148 18.68 0.48 -0.12
C LEU A 148 18.23 -0.96 0.11
N ILE A 149 18.86 -1.63 1.07
CA ILE A 149 18.44 -2.92 1.60
C ILE A 149 17.41 -2.64 2.69
N GLU A 150 16.21 -3.19 2.54
CA GLU A 150 15.12 -2.99 3.50
C GLU A 150 14.70 -4.29 4.20
N GLY A 151 15.24 -5.42 3.76
CA GLY A 151 14.95 -6.72 4.35
C GLY A 151 15.71 -7.85 3.68
N ILE A 152 15.70 -8.99 4.35
CA ILE A 152 16.32 -10.22 3.89
C ILE A 152 15.36 -11.38 4.14
N SER A 153 15.23 -12.28 3.17
CA SER A 153 14.46 -13.50 3.32
C SER A 153 15.31 -14.73 3.03
N PHE A 154 15.08 -15.81 3.77
CA PHE A 154 15.82 -17.06 3.64
C PHE A 154 14.91 -18.18 3.12
N GLY A 155 15.34 -18.86 2.05
CA GLY A 155 14.87 -20.20 1.77
C GLY A 155 15.59 -21.16 2.71
N LEU A 156 14.83 -21.94 3.46
CA LEU A 156 15.35 -23.06 4.24
C LEU A 156 15.02 -24.34 3.47
N GLY A 157 15.97 -25.27 3.40
CA GLY A 157 15.80 -26.50 2.61
C GLY A 157 14.48 -27.22 2.92
N GLU A 158 13.82 -27.77 1.90
CA GLU A 158 12.52 -28.44 2.06
C GLU A 158 12.56 -29.61 3.04
N ASN A 159 13.71 -30.29 3.15
CA ASN A 159 13.92 -31.39 4.10
C ASN A 159 14.73 -30.96 5.33
N ALA A 160 14.95 -29.66 5.51
CA ALA A 160 15.63 -29.16 6.69
C ALA A 160 14.84 -29.53 7.96
N PRO A 161 15.54 -29.91 9.05
CA PRO A 161 14.90 -30.15 10.33
C PRO A 161 14.19 -28.87 10.81
N ASP A 162 13.22 -29.07 11.69
CA ASP A 162 12.61 -27.96 12.40
C ASP A 162 13.69 -27.15 13.12
N ILE A 163 13.68 -25.84 12.90
CA ILE A 163 14.70 -24.92 13.40
C ILE A 163 14.04 -23.69 13.99
N THR A 164 14.63 -23.22 15.08
CA THR A 164 14.41 -21.88 15.61
C THR A 164 15.76 -21.31 15.99
N ALA A 165 16.13 -20.19 15.41
CA ALA A 165 17.43 -19.57 15.57
C ALA A 165 17.28 -18.07 15.79
N GLN A 166 17.95 -17.53 16.81
CA GLN A 166 18.19 -16.11 16.87
C GLN A 166 19.44 -15.77 16.07
N VAL A 167 19.34 -14.74 15.23
CA VAL A 167 20.42 -14.27 14.37
C VAL A 167 20.63 -12.76 14.54
N ALA A 168 21.87 -12.32 14.39
CA ALA A 168 22.21 -10.93 14.14
C ALA A 168 22.52 -10.71 12.66
N ILE A 169 22.26 -9.50 12.16
CA ILE A 169 22.63 -9.06 10.82
C ILE A 169 23.62 -7.90 10.97
N ASP A 170 24.81 -8.07 10.42
CA ASP A 170 25.82 -7.02 10.30
C ASP A 170 25.99 -6.62 8.82
N ALA A 171 26.42 -5.38 8.59
CA ALA A 171 26.78 -4.86 7.27
C ALA A 171 28.25 -4.43 7.22
N SER A 172 28.82 -4.47 6.02
CA SER A 172 30.17 -4.00 5.71
C SER A 172 30.28 -3.59 4.25
N ASP A 173 31.19 -2.65 3.97
CA ASP A 173 31.55 -2.26 2.60
C ASP A 173 32.90 -2.85 2.14
N ASP A 174 33.68 -3.42 3.06
CA ASP A 174 35.07 -3.85 2.82
C ASP A 174 35.38 -5.27 3.34
N LEU A 175 34.39 -5.97 3.94
CA LEU A 175 34.51 -7.27 4.61
C LEU A 175 35.36 -7.26 5.90
N GLU A 176 35.91 -6.12 6.29
CA GLU A 176 36.79 -5.97 7.46
C GLU A 176 36.07 -5.24 8.60
N ASN A 177 35.47 -4.10 8.27
CA ASN A 177 34.75 -3.23 9.20
C ASN A 177 33.26 -3.57 9.17
N TRP A 178 32.79 -4.21 10.24
CA TRP A 178 31.41 -4.65 10.38
C TRP A 178 30.66 -3.80 11.41
N HIS A 179 29.44 -3.40 11.08
CA HIS A 179 28.51 -2.77 12.01
C HIS A 179 27.18 -3.52 12.06
N THR A 180 26.60 -3.64 13.25
CA THR A 180 25.34 -4.38 13.44
C THR A 180 24.14 -3.54 12.99
N LEU A 181 23.33 -4.11 12.09
CA LEU A 181 22.04 -3.54 11.65
C LEU A 181 20.89 -4.05 12.51
N VAL A 182 20.89 -5.35 12.78
CA VAL A 182 19.86 -6.04 13.59
C VAL A 182 20.57 -6.88 14.64
N GLY A 183 20.39 -6.53 15.92
CA GLY A 183 21.09 -7.19 17.02
C GLY A 183 20.54 -8.59 17.37
N SER A 184 19.24 -8.81 17.14
CA SER A 184 18.61 -10.11 17.30
C SER A 184 17.30 -10.15 16.51
N ALA A 185 17.12 -11.19 15.71
CA ALA A 185 15.88 -11.52 15.02
C ALA A 185 15.72 -13.05 14.98
N THR A 186 14.48 -13.52 14.98
CA THR A 186 14.20 -14.96 14.98
C THR A 186 13.91 -15.45 13.57
N ILE A 187 14.64 -16.49 13.14
CA ILE A 187 14.31 -17.33 11.99
C ILE A 187 13.71 -18.63 12.53
N ALA A 188 12.59 -19.07 11.95
CA ALA A 188 11.95 -20.30 12.36
C ALA A 188 11.36 -21.07 11.17
N GLN A 189 11.42 -22.39 11.25
CA GLN A 189 10.63 -23.32 10.44
C GLN A 189 10.25 -24.48 11.35
N LEU A 190 8.97 -24.65 11.64
CA LEU A 190 8.45 -25.70 12.52
C LEU A 190 7.33 -26.44 11.81
N ARG A 191 7.25 -27.76 11.99
CA ARG A 191 6.25 -28.61 11.34
C ARG A 191 5.55 -29.47 12.38
N GLN A 192 4.22 -29.40 12.40
CA GLN A 192 3.43 -30.21 13.30
C GLN A 192 2.09 -30.58 12.68
N SER A 193 1.75 -31.87 12.67
CA SER A 193 0.44 -32.36 12.22
C SER A 193 0.01 -31.88 10.83
N GLY A 194 0.96 -31.81 9.88
CA GLY A 194 0.72 -31.35 8.51
C GLY A 194 0.68 -29.82 8.34
N GLN A 195 0.86 -29.05 9.42
CA GLN A 195 1.02 -27.59 9.36
C GLN A 195 2.49 -27.21 9.36
N MET A 196 2.83 -26.15 8.64
CA MET A 196 4.16 -25.54 8.67
C MET A 196 4.06 -24.10 9.17
N LEU A 197 4.82 -23.79 10.20
CA LEU A 197 5.09 -22.44 10.67
C LEU A 197 6.43 -22.01 10.11
N ALA A 198 6.49 -20.81 9.53
CA ALA A 198 7.74 -20.26 9.03
C ALA A 198 7.82 -18.77 9.35
N ARG A 199 9.00 -18.35 9.84
CA ARG A 199 9.45 -16.97 9.89
C ARG A 199 10.78 -16.92 9.19
N ARG A 200 10.77 -16.35 8.00
CA ARG A 200 11.90 -16.41 7.06
C ARG A 200 12.32 -15.03 6.60
N HIS A 201 11.57 -13.99 6.97
CA HIS A 201 11.84 -12.61 6.64
C HIS A 201 12.32 -11.83 7.87
N ILE A 202 13.32 -10.98 7.66
CA ILE A 202 13.80 -10.03 8.65
C ILE A 202 13.81 -8.64 8.00
N ASP A 203 13.03 -7.73 8.54
CA ASP A 203 13.10 -6.31 8.19
C ASP A 203 14.44 -5.72 8.62
N ILE A 204 15.04 -4.92 7.76
CA ILE A 204 16.32 -4.25 7.99
C ILE A 204 16.07 -2.73 7.94
N PRO A 205 16.59 -1.94 8.90
CA PRO A 205 16.60 -0.49 8.77
C PRO A 205 17.23 -0.09 7.43
N PRO A 206 16.55 0.72 6.58
CA PRO A 206 17.03 0.98 5.22
C PRO A 206 18.48 1.44 5.18
N THR A 207 19.34 0.67 4.53
CA THR A 207 20.79 0.89 4.53
C THR A 207 21.39 0.56 3.18
N GLU A 208 22.47 1.24 2.84
CA GLU A 208 23.38 0.81 1.77
C GLU A 208 24.49 -0.02 2.39
N ALA A 209 24.87 -1.12 1.74
CA ALA A 209 26.01 -1.95 2.12
C ALA A 209 26.42 -2.81 0.92
N ARG A 210 27.70 -3.17 0.81
CA ARG A 210 28.14 -4.15 -0.19
C ARG A 210 27.97 -5.60 0.27
N TYR A 211 28.11 -5.83 1.58
CA TYR A 211 28.08 -7.15 2.17
C TYR A 211 27.19 -7.17 3.41
N LEU A 212 26.44 -8.26 3.58
CA LEU A 212 25.76 -8.57 4.83
C LEU A 212 26.32 -9.86 5.42
N ARG A 213 26.40 -9.93 6.75
CA ARG A 213 26.76 -11.15 7.48
C ARG A 213 25.65 -11.50 8.46
N ILE A 214 25.09 -12.68 8.30
CA ILE A 214 24.06 -13.25 9.17
C ILE A 214 24.75 -14.21 10.12
N ARG A 215 24.64 -13.92 11.42
CA ARG A 215 25.30 -14.70 12.47
C ARG A 215 24.29 -15.31 13.42
N PRO A 216 24.19 -16.64 13.52
CA PRO A 216 23.53 -17.28 14.64
C PRO A 216 24.12 -16.81 15.96
N LEU A 217 23.25 -16.44 16.92
CA LEU A 217 23.68 -15.99 18.24
C LEU A 217 24.13 -17.16 19.13
N ALA A 218 23.55 -18.34 18.93
CA ALA A 218 23.94 -19.58 19.60
C ALA A 218 25.05 -20.30 18.80
N ALA A 219 26.10 -20.75 19.49
CA ALA A 219 27.32 -21.26 18.86
C ALA A 219 27.15 -22.62 18.17
N ASP A 220 26.21 -23.41 18.64
CA ASP A 220 25.84 -24.75 18.16
C ASP A 220 24.82 -24.72 17.01
N VAL A 221 24.16 -23.57 16.79
CA VAL A 221 23.18 -23.42 15.72
C VAL A 221 23.87 -23.28 14.35
N ARG A 222 23.27 -23.90 13.33
CA ARG A 222 23.64 -23.78 11.92
C ARG A 222 22.37 -23.54 11.12
N LEU A 223 22.37 -22.55 10.23
CA LEU A 223 21.21 -22.23 9.40
C LEU A 223 21.23 -23.09 8.13
N PRO A 224 20.18 -23.89 7.86
CA PRO A 224 20.09 -24.71 6.64
C PRO A 224 19.61 -23.84 5.46
N VAL A 225 20.35 -22.78 5.16
CA VAL A 225 20.03 -21.83 4.09
C VAL A 225 20.22 -22.51 2.74
N SER A 226 19.18 -22.47 1.90
CA SER A 226 19.22 -22.89 0.50
C SER A 226 19.10 -21.70 -0.46
N GLU A 227 18.52 -20.60 0.00
CA GLU A 227 18.30 -19.39 -0.80
C GLU A 227 18.42 -18.15 0.10
N VAL A 228 18.97 -17.07 -0.44
CA VAL A 228 18.90 -15.74 0.18
C VAL A 228 18.33 -14.78 -0.85
N ARG A 229 17.31 -14.02 -0.45
CA ARG A 229 16.81 -12.89 -1.23
C ARG A 229 16.92 -11.61 -0.41
N LEU A 230 17.20 -10.51 -1.08
CA LEU A 230 17.20 -9.18 -0.51
C LEU A 230 16.00 -8.40 -1.03
N GLN A 231 15.36 -7.67 -0.13
CA GLN A 231 14.38 -6.66 -0.48
C GLN A 231 15.13 -5.37 -0.77
N LEU A 232 15.25 -5.05 -2.06
CA LEU A 232 16.07 -3.95 -2.55
C LEU A 232 15.20 -2.84 -3.11
N ARG A 233 15.48 -1.61 -2.68
CA ARG A 233 14.84 -0.40 -3.21
C ARG A 233 15.79 0.32 -4.16
N PRO A 234 15.37 0.57 -5.41
CA PRO A 234 16.13 1.40 -6.34
C PRO A 234 16.28 2.85 -5.85
N PRO A 235 17.30 3.58 -6.31
CA PRO A 235 17.41 5.01 -6.03
C PRO A 235 16.22 5.77 -6.64
N GLY A 236 15.78 6.82 -5.96
CA GLY A 236 14.68 7.68 -6.39
C GLY A 236 14.70 9.02 -5.65
N LEU A 237 13.85 9.96 -6.07
CA LEU A 237 13.79 11.31 -5.50
C LEU A 237 13.48 11.30 -4.00
N ARG A 238 12.74 10.29 -3.55
CA ARG A 238 12.56 9.97 -2.13
C ARG A 238 13.14 8.60 -1.83
N ALA A 239 14.04 8.58 -0.84
CA ALA A 239 14.70 7.36 -0.39
C ALA A 239 13.77 6.42 0.40
N GLN A 240 12.86 6.95 1.21
CA GLN A 240 12.06 6.15 2.15
C GLN A 240 10.55 6.46 2.02
N PRO A 241 9.65 5.46 2.15
CA PRO A 241 8.22 5.72 2.13
C PRO A 241 7.78 6.24 3.50
N PRO A 242 6.58 6.85 3.59
CA PRO A 242 5.97 7.14 4.87
C PRO A 242 5.90 5.89 5.74
N ALA A 243 6.06 6.07 7.05
CA ALA A 243 5.91 4.99 8.00
C ALA A 243 4.50 4.39 7.91
N ARG A 244 4.42 3.06 8.00
CA ARG A 244 3.15 2.35 8.13
C ARG A 244 2.49 2.72 9.45
N ARG A 245 1.18 2.96 9.39
CA ARG A 245 0.32 3.15 10.55
C ARG A 245 -0.50 1.89 10.74
N TRP A 246 -0.45 1.33 11.93
CA TRP A 246 -1.22 0.16 12.32
C TRP A 246 -2.47 0.58 13.08
N PHE A 247 -3.58 -0.11 12.83
CA PHE A 247 -4.77 -0.03 13.66
C PHE A 247 -5.44 -1.40 13.77
N THR A 248 -6.26 -1.57 14.80
CA THR A 248 -7.05 -2.79 15.02
C THR A 248 -8.49 -2.54 14.58
N ALA A 249 -9.00 -3.39 13.69
CA ALA A 249 -10.37 -3.29 13.22
C ALA A 249 -11.37 -3.72 14.30
N ALA A 250 -12.56 -3.09 14.30
CA ALA A 250 -13.61 -3.44 15.24
C ALA A 250 -14.21 -4.80 14.87
N VAL A 251 -14.28 -5.72 15.84
CA VAL A 251 -14.91 -7.03 15.69
C VAL A 251 -16.41 -6.85 15.45
N GLY A 252 -16.92 -7.51 14.42
CA GLY A 252 -18.32 -7.58 14.06
C GLY A 252 -18.98 -8.87 14.54
N LYS A 253 -19.53 -9.63 13.60
CA LYS A 253 -20.29 -10.86 13.88
C LYS A 253 -19.41 -12.10 13.73
N ARG A 254 -19.71 -13.13 14.51
CA ARG A 254 -19.21 -14.49 14.31
C ARG A 254 -20.26 -15.31 13.54
N ASP A 255 -19.80 -16.04 12.53
CA ASP A 255 -20.58 -16.98 11.72
C ASP A 255 -19.80 -18.29 11.59
N GLY A 256 -20.06 -19.25 12.49
CA GLY A 256 -19.25 -20.46 12.64
C GLY A 256 -17.79 -20.14 12.96
N ARG A 257 -16.90 -20.46 12.01
CA ARG A 257 -15.44 -20.19 12.07
C ARG A 257 -15.05 -18.84 11.44
N ALA A 258 -16.00 -18.11 10.86
CA ALA A 258 -15.77 -16.80 10.27
C ALA A 258 -16.06 -15.67 11.28
N PHE A 259 -15.22 -14.65 11.25
CA PHE A 259 -15.37 -13.41 12.02
C PHE A 259 -15.35 -12.22 11.06
N THR A 260 -16.34 -11.33 11.15
CA THR A 260 -16.38 -10.11 10.36
C THR A 260 -15.81 -8.92 11.13
N TYR A 261 -15.27 -7.93 10.41
CA TYR A 261 -14.70 -6.71 10.95
C TYR A 261 -15.12 -5.51 10.11
N SER A 262 -15.20 -4.35 10.74
CA SER A 262 -15.54 -3.09 10.07
C SER A 262 -14.47 -2.02 10.30
N LEU A 263 -14.10 -1.32 9.23
CA LEU A 263 -13.20 -0.18 9.28
C LEU A 263 -13.99 1.13 9.39
N PRO A 264 -13.49 2.11 10.15
CA PRO A 264 -14.14 3.41 10.30
C PRO A 264 -14.08 4.25 9.01
N ALA A 265 -13.14 3.96 8.11
CA ALA A 265 -12.82 4.74 6.92
C ALA A 265 -12.33 3.85 5.77
N ARG A 266 -12.35 4.36 4.53
CA ARG A 266 -11.82 3.68 3.33
C ARG A 266 -10.31 3.92 3.19
N ILE A 267 -9.57 3.55 4.22
CA ILE A 267 -8.10 3.67 4.26
C ILE A 267 -7.43 2.64 3.33
N PRO A 268 -6.27 2.97 2.73
CA PRO A 268 -5.58 2.12 1.77
C PRO A 268 -4.78 1.02 2.47
N VAL A 269 -5.45 -0.06 2.89
CA VAL A 269 -4.81 -1.19 3.56
C VAL A 269 -3.82 -1.87 2.61
N GLU A 270 -2.59 -2.07 3.08
CA GLU A 270 -1.51 -2.77 2.33
C GLU A 270 -0.92 -3.95 3.09
N GLN A 271 -1.22 -4.10 4.40
CA GLN A 271 -0.82 -5.27 5.18
C GLN A 271 -1.91 -5.69 6.17
N VAL A 272 -1.99 -7.00 6.39
CA VAL A 272 -2.93 -7.64 7.32
C VAL A 272 -2.16 -8.51 8.30
N ALA A 273 -2.41 -8.34 9.59
CA ALA A 273 -1.94 -9.23 10.64
C ALA A 273 -3.12 -9.71 11.48
N ILE A 274 -3.03 -10.94 11.98
CA ILE A 274 -4.05 -11.56 12.82
C ILE A 274 -3.39 -11.94 14.13
N ASP A 275 -3.81 -11.31 15.22
CA ASP A 275 -3.34 -11.67 16.55
C ASP A 275 -4.33 -12.65 17.19
N LEU A 276 -3.84 -13.83 17.55
CA LEU A 276 -4.63 -14.80 18.31
C LEU A 276 -4.75 -14.35 19.77
N ALA A 277 -5.92 -14.60 20.34
CA ALA A 277 -6.25 -14.19 21.71
C ALA A 277 -5.55 -15.06 22.77
N ASP A 278 -5.36 -16.35 22.48
CA ASP A 278 -4.80 -17.32 23.42
C ASP A 278 -3.36 -17.70 23.01
N ASP A 279 -2.49 -17.86 24.02
CA ASP A 279 -1.11 -18.32 23.83
C ASP A 279 -1.10 -19.79 23.35
N ASN A 280 -0.03 -20.17 22.66
CA ASN A 280 0.21 -21.52 22.14
C ASN A 280 -0.91 -22.02 21.20
N THR A 281 -1.54 -21.09 20.49
CA THR A 281 -2.56 -21.37 19.48
C THR A 281 -1.99 -21.14 18.08
N ILE A 282 -2.42 -21.96 17.12
CA ILE A 282 -2.13 -21.82 15.69
C ILE A 282 -3.42 -22.02 14.89
N ALA A 283 -3.66 -21.17 13.89
CA ALA A 283 -4.79 -21.30 12.98
C ALA A 283 -4.46 -20.73 11.60
N ALA A 284 -4.93 -21.39 10.55
CA ALA A 284 -4.87 -20.90 9.18
C ALA A 284 -6.14 -20.12 8.86
N PHE A 285 -5.99 -18.95 8.24
CA PHE A 285 -7.08 -18.05 7.92
C PHE A 285 -7.20 -17.79 6.43
N THR A 286 -8.43 -17.78 5.94
CA THR A 286 -8.81 -17.18 4.65
C THR A 286 -9.31 -15.77 4.91
N ILE A 287 -8.78 -14.78 4.20
CA ILE A 287 -9.12 -13.37 4.34
C ILE A 287 -9.92 -12.93 3.11
N SER A 288 -11.03 -12.24 3.35
CA SER A 288 -11.93 -11.74 2.31
C SER A 288 -12.51 -10.39 2.67
N VAL A 289 -12.96 -9.66 1.66
CA VAL A 289 -13.48 -8.29 1.78
C VAL A 289 -14.72 -8.09 0.93
N ARG A 290 -15.54 -7.09 1.27
CA ARG A 290 -16.67 -6.66 0.44
C ARG A 290 -16.96 -5.17 0.63
N ASP A 291 -17.62 -4.57 -0.34
CA ASP A 291 -17.88 -3.12 -0.32
C ASP A 291 -19.09 -2.74 0.55
N ASP A 292 -20.16 -3.53 0.48
CA ASP A 292 -21.35 -3.38 1.31
C ASP A 292 -21.94 -4.75 1.69
N ALA A 293 -22.97 -4.71 2.54
CA ALA A 293 -23.59 -5.92 3.10
C ALA A 293 -24.27 -6.83 2.07
N ARG A 294 -24.60 -6.32 0.88
CA ARG A 294 -25.25 -7.05 -0.22
C ARG A 294 -24.25 -7.60 -1.24
N ALA A 295 -23.02 -7.06 -1.26
CA ALA A 295 -21.96 -7.53 -2.13
C ALA A 295 -21.41 -8.89 -1.69
N ASP A 296 -20.94 -9.68 -2.66
CA ASP A 296 -20.24 -10.94 -2.42
C ASP A 296 -18.86 -10.70 -1.80
N TRP A 297 -18.42 -11.67 -0.99
CA TRP A 297 -17.08 -11.70 -0.44
C TRP A 297 -16.04 -11.97 -1.52
N GLN A 298 -15.01 -11.12 -1.59
CA GLN A 298 -13.88 -11.27 -2.48
C GLN A 298 -12.64 -11.71 -1.73
N TYR A 299 -11.97 -12.74 -2.22
CA TYR A 299 -10.75 -13.27 -1.62
C TYR A 299 -9.59 -12.27 -1.74
N VAL A 300 -8.89 -12.05 -0.64
CA VAL A 300 -7.68 -11.20 -0.58
C VAL A 300 -6.42 -12.04 -0.45
N GLY A 301 -6.46 -13.08 0.38
CA GLY A 301 -5.30 -13.91 0.66
C GLY A 301 -5.54 -14.88 1.82
N SER A 302 -4.49 -15.60 2.20
CA SER A 302 -4.50 -16.49 3.34
C SER A 302 -3.26 -16.27 4.21
N LEU A 303 -3.40 -16.53 5.51
CA LEU A 303 -2.35 -16.31 6.50
C LEU A 303 -2.45 -17.37 7.60
N THR A 304 -1.34 -17.96 8.01
CA THR A 304 -1.27 -18.77 9.22
C THR A 304 -0.87 -17.88 10.39
N ALA A 305 -1.80 -17.64 11.31
CA ALA A 305 -1.52 -16.91 12.53
C ALA A 305 -1.12 -17.89 13.63
N PHE A 306 -0.16 -17.48 14.45
CA PHE A 306 0.29 -18.25 15.59
C PHE A 306 0.81 -17.31 16.67
N ARG A 307 0.67 -17.72 17.92
CA ARG A 307 1.20 -17.01 19.07
C ARG A 307 1.89 -18.02 19.96
N LEU A 308 3.19 -18.21 19.76
CA LEU A 308 3.97 -19.17 20.53
C LEU A 308 4.68 -18.45 21.66
N ARG A 309 4.45 -18.90 22.89
CA ARG A 309 5.05 -18.36 24.11
C ARG A 309 5.52 -19.52 24.98
N GLY A 310 6.83 -19.64 25.19
CA GLY A 310 7.40 -20.67 26.07
C GLY A 310 8.86 -20.97 25.78
N ALA A 311 9.58 -21.53 26.76
CA ALA A 311 10.99 -21.92 26.64
C ALA A 311 11.96 -20.81 26.15
N GLY A 312 11.66 -19.54 26.46
CA GLY A 312 12.42 -18.39 25.98
C GLY A 312 12.11 -17.97 24.54
N LEU A 313 11.15 -18.63 23.89
CA LEU A 313 10.66 -18.28 22.56
C LEU A 313 9.40 -17.42 22.65
N GLU A 314 9.46 -16.26 22.00
CA GLU A 314 8.33 -15.41 21.68
C GLU A 314 8.30 -15.27 20.16
N LEU A 315 7.32 -15.91 19.54
CA LEU A 315 7.19 -15.93 18.09
C LEU A 315 5.74 -15.63 17.70
N ASP A 316 5.61 -14.62 16.84
CA ASP A 316 4.36 -14.21 16.20
C ASP A 316 4.50 -14.34 14.68
N ASN A 317 3.37 -14.44 13.99
CA ASN A 317 3.33 -14.55 12.54
C ASN A 317 3.78 -13.26 11.84
N GLU A 318 4.32 -13.43 10.63
CA GLU A 318 4.54 -12.31 9.72
C GLU A 318 3.18 -11.77 9.20
N PRO A 319 3.05 -10.45 8.96
CA PRO A 319 1.89 -9.91 8.27
C PRO A 319 1.80 -10.40 6.82
N LEU A 320 0.58 -10.48 6.30
CA LEU A 320 0.31 -10.68 4.87
C LEU A 320 0.35 -9.33 4.15
N ASP A 321 1.23 -9.18 3.17
CA ASP A 321 1.17 -8.08 2.20
C ASP A 321 -0.02 -8.26 1.25
N THR A 322 -0.73 -7.17 0.96
CA THR A 322 -1.88 -7.16 0.04
C THR A 322 -1.70 -6.11 -1.05
N ALA A 323 -2.40 -6.28 -2.17
CA ALA A 323 -2.71 -5.11 -3.00
C ALA A 323 -3.51 -4.09 -2.16
N ILE A 324 -3.47 -2.81 -2.55
CA ILE A 324 -4.18 -1.76 -1.80
C ILE A 324 -5.68 -2.06 -1.79
N GLU A 325 -6.24 -2.28 -0.60
CA GLU A 325 -7.66 -2.54 -0.39
C GLU A 325 -8.29 -1.45 0.49
N ARG A 326 -9.42 -0.90 0.04
CA ARG A 326 -10.13 0.23 0.66
C ARG A 326 -11.56 -0.10 1.10
N ARG A 327 -11.97 -1.36 0.93
CA ARG A 327 -13.23 -1.86 1.45
C ARG A 327 -13.22 -1.88 2.96
N ARG A 328 -14.40 -1.59 3.51
CA ARG A 328 -14.57 -1.41 4.95
C ARG A 328 -14.99 -2.69 5.66
N GLU A 329 -15.57 -3.63 4.94
CA GLU A 329 -16.00 -4.90 5.52
C GLU A 329 -14.99 -5.99 5.19
N TRP A 330 -14.43 -6.57 6.25
CA TRP A 330 -13.45 -7.64 6.20
C TRP A 330 -14.02 -8.88 6.88
N ARG A 331 -13.57 -10.05 6.44
CA ARG A 331 -13.89 -11.35 7.03
C ARG A 331 -12.62 -12.16 7.07
N ILE A 332 -12.36 -12.78 8.22
CA ILE A 332 -11.36 -13.83 8.36
C ILE A 332 -12.08 -15.12 8.75
N GLU A 333 -11.76 -16.22 8.11
CA GLU A 333 -12.31 -17.54 8.43
C GLU A 333 -11.19 -18.49 8.82
N ALA A 334 -11.26 -19.02 10.04
CA ALA A 334 -10.29 -19.97 10.56
C ALA A 334 -10.57 -21.40 10.05
N ASN A 335 -9.52 -22.19 9.90
CA ASN A 335 -9.64 -23.62 9.63
C ASN A 335 -10.12 -24.44 10.85
N ILE A 336 -10.00 -23.89 12.07
CA ILE A 336 -10.45 -24.49 13.33
C ILE A 336 -11.47 -23.60 14.03
N ASP A 337 -12.21 -24.17 14.98
CA ASP A 337 -13.04 -23.37 15.89
C ASP A 337 -12.17 -22.64 16.92
N LEU A 338 -12.37 -21.34 17.03
CA LEU A 338 -11.71 -20.49 18.01
C LEU A 338 -12.71 -20.07 19.09
N GLU A 339 -12.31 -20.07 20.35
CA GLU A 339 -13.18 -19.62 21.45
C GLU A 339 -13.43 -18.11 21.38
N LYS A 340 -12.36 -17.34 21.13
CA LYS A 340 -12.37 -15.88 21.05
C LYS A 340 -12.10 -15.39 19.63
N ALA A 341 -12.65 -14.22 19.30
CA ALA A 341 -12.35 -13.56 18.04
C ALA A 341 -10.87 -13.09 18.04
N PRO A 342 -10.10 -13.41 17.00
CA PRO A 342 -8.77 -12.83 16.80
C PRO A 342 -8.84 -11.31 16.63
N ALA A 343 -7.75 -10.59 16.92
CA ALA A 343 -7.67 -9.18 16.57
C ALA A 343 -7.14 -9.03 15.13
N LEU A 344 -7.96 -8.45 14.25
CA LEU A 344 -7.53 -8.10 12.90
C LEU A 344 -6.80 -6.76 12.93
N LYS A 345 -5.48 -6.80 12.75
CA LYS A 345 -4.62 -5.62 12.61
C LYS A 345 -4.38 -5.34 11.14
N LEU A 346 -4.48 -4.07 10.77
CA LEU A 346 -4.35 -3.62 9.40
C LEU A 346 -3.36 -2.47 9.37
N ALA A 347 -2.45 -2.49 8.40
CA ALA A 347 -1.48 -1.43 8.18
C ALA A 347 -1.77 -0.69 6.88
N PHE A 348 -1.60 0.63 6.93
CA PHE A 348 -1.69 1.50 5.77
C PHE A 348 -0.61 2.58 5.81
N ARG A 349 -0.28 3.16 4.66
CA ARG A 349 0.51 4.38 4.57
C ARG A 349 -0.41 5.53 4.12
N PRO A 350 -0.37 6.70 4.79
CA PRO A 350 -1.04 7.88 4.29
C PRO A 350 -0.57 8.21 2.87
N GLU A 351 -1.50 8.35 1.94
CA GLU A 351 -1.15 8.60 0.55
C GLU A 351 -0.76 10.06 0.37
N PRO A 352 0.37 10.34 -0.31
CA PRO A 352 0.69 11.68 -0.75
C PRO A 352 -0.19 12.05 -1.94
N TRP A 353 -0.68 13.28 -1.94
CA TRP A 353 -1.51 13.87 -2.98
C TRP A 353 -0.91 15.19 -3.44
N LEU A 354 -1.11 15.50 -4.70
CA LEU A 354 -0.64 16.73 -5.31
C LEU A 354 -1.82 17.65 -5.60
N LEU A 355 -1.70 18.90 -5.15
CA LEU A 355 -2.58 20.00 -5.49
C LEU A 355 -1.80 21.03 -6.30
N LEU A 356 -2.26 21.32 -7.52
CA LEU A 356 -1.77 22.46 -8.30
C LEU A 356 -2.81 23.58 -8.16
N THR A 357 -2.40 24.69 -7.57
CA THR A 357 -3.30 25.81 -7.33
C THR A 357 -3.24 26.82 -8.46
N HIS A 358 -4.38 27.46 -8.72
CA HIS A 358 -4.51 28.62 -9.59
C HIS A 358 -5.65 29.49 -9.05
N GLY A 359 -5.57 30.80 -9.27
CA GLY A 359 -6.51 31.74 -8.70
C GLY A 359 -6.29 31.98 -7.21
N LYS A 360 -7.16 32.81 -6.63
CA LYS A 360 -7.00 33.26 -5.25
C LYS A 360 -7.36 32.15 -4.25
N GLY A 361 -6.55 32.03 -3.20
CA GLY A 361 -6.93 31.28 -2.00
C GLY A 361 -8.04 31.99 -1.21
N PRO A 362 -8.63 31.33 -0.20
CA PRO A 362 -8.23 30.04 0.35
C PRO A 362 -8.60 28.86 -0.56
N TYR A 363 -7.74 27.84 -0.56
CA TYR A 363 -8.01 26.58 -1.26
C TYR A 363 -8.64 25.57 -0.30
N VAL A 364 -9.50 24.70 -0.81
CA VAL A 364 -10.20 23.68 -0.02
C VAL A 364 -10.15 22.33 -0.71
N ILE A 365 -9.98 21.26 0.08
CA ILE A 365 -10.23 19.87 -0.35
C ILE A 365 -11.64 19.49 0.11
N THR A 366 -12.40 18.78 -0.71
CA THR A 366 -13.78 18.38 -0.42
C THR A 366 -13.96 16.88 -0.62
N ALA A 367 -14.80 16.23 0.17
CA ALA A 367 -15.09 14.79 0.05
C ALA A 367 -16.55 14.46 0.40
N GLY A 368 -17.00 13.29 -0.07
CA GLY A 368 -18.32 12.76 0.24
C GLY A 368 -19.40 13.28 -0.71
N SER A 369 -19.29 12.92 -1.99
CA SER A 369 -20.31 13.23 -2.99
C SER A 369 -20.53 12.05 -3.93
N PRO A 370 -21.75 11.46 -3.99
CA PRO A 370 -22.04 10.37 -4.93
C PRO A 370 -22.11 10.85 -6.38
N ARG A 371 -22.20 12.17 -6.59
CA ARG A 371 -22.27 12.82 -7.90
C ARG A 371 -20.90 13.27 -8.41
N ALA A 372 -19.89 13.25 -7.55
CA ALA A 372 -18.57 13.68 -7.91
C ALA A 372 -17.89 12.67 -8.82
N GLN A 373 -17.27 13.21 -9.85
CA GLN A 373 -16.30 12.54 -10.66
C GLN A 373 -15.14 13.52 -10.80
N ARG A 374 -14.11 13.34 -9.97
CA ARG A 374 -12.90 14.14 -10.05
C ARG A 374 -12.37 14.09 -11.48
N SER A 375 -12.10 15.25 -12.07
CA SER A 375 -11.50 15.33 -13.40
C SER A 375 -10.13 14.63 -13.39
N ASP A 376 -9.87 13.86 -14.44
CA ASP A 376 -8.58 13.18 -14.61
C ASP A 376 -7.56 14.19 -15.16
N PHE A 377 -6.87 14.88 -14.26
CA PHE A 377 -5.81 15.81 -14.64
C PHE A 377 -4.52 15.02 -14.89
N PRO A 378 -3.79 15.27 -16.00
CA PRO A 378 -2.54 14.58 -16.30
C PRO A 378 -1.40 15.15 -15.43
N LEU A 379 -1.45 14.90 -14.11
CA LEU A 379 -0.55 15.48 -13.12
C LEU A 379 0.93 15.15 -13.41
N GLU A 380 1.22 13.94 -13.89
CA GLU A 380 2.58 13.55 -14.31
C GLU A 380 3.12 14.49 -15.40
N ALA A 381 2.33 14.79 -16.43
CA ALA A 381 2.72 15.67 -17.51
C ALA A 381 2.85 17.13 -17.06
N LEU A 382 1.94 17.59 -16.18
CA LEU A 382 1.98 18.94 -15.63
C LEU A 382 3.24 19.15 -14.78
N VAL A 383 3.59 18.20 -13.93
CA VAL A 383 4.80 18.31 -13.11
C VAL A 383 6.08 18.13 -13.93
N GLY A 384 6.06 17.30 -14.98
CA GLY A 384 7.16 17.21 -15.94
C GLY A 384 7.54 18.56 -16.57
N GLN A 385 6.55 19.40 -16.85
CA GLN A 385 6.78 20.77 -17.34
C GLN A 385 7.39 21.68 -16.27
N VAL A 386 6.91 21.58 -15.03
CA VAL A 386 7.47 22.34 -13.89
C VAL A 386 8.94 21.98 -13.68
N ARG A 387 9.29 20.68 -13.69
CA ARG A 387 10.68 20.21 -13.57
C ARG A 387 11.57 20.67 -14.72
N SER A 388 11.04 20.68 -15.94
CA SER A 388 11.78 21.21 -17.10
C SER A 388 12.15 22.69 -16.93
N LYS A 389 11.35 23.45 -16.17
CA LYS A 389 11.58 24.88 -15.92
C LYS A 389 12.42 25.16 -14.67
N TYR A 390 12.21 24.42 -13.58
CA TYR A 390 12.80 24.71 -12.26
C TYR A 390 13.87 23.71 -11.80
N GLY A 391 14.16 22.67 -12.61
CA GLY A 391 15.19 21.67 -12.33
C GLY A 391 14.62 20.28 -12.03
N ALA A 392 15.44 19.25 -12.28
CA ALA A 392 15.04 17.86 -12.11
C ALA A 392 14.71 17.48 -10.66
N ASP A 393 15.31 18.16 -9.69
CA ASP A 393 15.13 17.90 -8.25
C ASP A 393 14.02 18.74 -7.61
N TRP A 394 13.30 19.54 -8.41
CA TRP A 394 12.20 20.38 -7.91
C TRP A 394 11.11 19.52 -7.25
N GLN A 395 10.66 19.94 -6.07
CA GLN A 395 9.61 19.29 -5.30
C GLN A 395 8.47 20.25 -4.96
N PRO A 396 7.21 19.75 -4.92
CA PRO A 396 6.09 20.53 -4.42
C PRO A 396 6.27 20.87 -2.94
N THR A 397 5.76 22.04 -2.54
CA THR A 397 5.81 22.51 -1.16
C THR A 397 4.91 21.65 -0.28
N SER A 398 5.39 21.24 0.90
CA SER A 398 4.53 20.51 1.84
C SER A 398 3.44 21.43 2.40
N ALA A 399 2.19 20.96 2.39
CA ALA A 399 1.05 21.65 2.99
C ALA A 399 0.27 20.70 3.89
N SER A 400 -0.50 21.26 4.83
CA SER A 400 -1.37 20.51 5.72
C SER A 400 -2.84 20.87 5.50
N LEU A 401 -3.73 19.95 5.86
CA LEU A 401 -5.15 20.21 5.93
C LEU A 401 -5.50 20.85 7.27
N GLY A 402 -6.30 21.91 7.23
CA GLY A 402 -6.96 22.48 8.40
C GLY A 402 -8.10 21.58 8.90
N PRO A 403 -8.79 22.00 9.96
CA PRO A 403 -9.86 21.20 10.56
C PRO A 403 -11.01 20.95 9.57
N MET A 404 -11.60 19.76 9.65
CA MET A 404 -12.80 19.39 8.90
C MET A 404 -13.93 20.40 9.17
N ARG A 405 -14.55 20.89 8.10
CA ARG A 405 -15.71 21.76 8.12
C ARG A 405 -16.84 21.16 7.31
N GLU A 406 -18.04 21.64 7.57
CA GLU A 406 -19.19 21.34 6.73
C GLU A 406 -19.08 22.08 5.39
N ALA A 407 -19.51 21.41 4.33
CA ALA A 407 -19.69 22.00 3.01
C ALA A 407 -21.19 22.00 2.66
N GLY A 408 -21.65 21.03 1.87
CA GLY A 408 -23.07 20.79 1.56
C GLY A 408 -23.79 19.86 2.55
N GLY A 409 -23.09 19.33 3.54
CA GLY A 409 -23.69 18.52 4.61
C GLY A 409 -24.35 17.23 4.13
N VAL A 410 -25.38 16.77 4.87
CA VAL A 410 -26.07 15.50 4.59
C VAL A 410 -26.81 15.53 3.26
N ASP A 411 -27.24 16.70 2.79
CA ASP A 411 -27.93 16.83 1.50
C ASP A 411 -27.03 16.50 0.32
N ALA A 412 -25.73 16.79 0.42
CA ALA A 412 -24.74 16.44 -0.60
C ALA A 412 -24.55 14.92 -0.77
N LEU A 413 -24.88 14.12 0.25
CA LEU A 413 -24.78 12.65 0.23
C LEU A 413 -25.93 11.97 -0.52
N LYS A 414 -26.99 12.71 -0.86
CA LYS A 414 -28.13 12.15 -1.60
C LYS A 414 -27.75 11.97 -3.07
N ALA A 415 -27.73 10.72 -3.53
CA ALA A 415 -27.69 10.45 -4.95
C ALA A 415 -29.03 10.87 -5.57
N TYR A 416 -29.01 11.68 -6.64
CA TYR A 416 -30.23 11.92 -7.43
C TYR A 416 -30.71 10.59 -7.99
N SER A 417 -31.91 10.15 -7.59
CA SER A 417 -32.47 8.90 -8.08
C SER A 417 -32.63 8.97 -9.60
N SER A 418 -32.23 7.91 -10.29
CA SER A 418 -32.52 7.75 -11.72
C SER A 418 -34.04 7.73 -12.00
N GLU A 419 -34.85 7.40 -10.99
CA GLU A 419 -36.32 7.46 -11.04
C GLU A 419 -36.84 8.89 -11.09
N ASP A 420 -36.20 9.83 -10.40
CA ASP A 420 -36.56 11.25 -10.44
C ASP A 420 -36.32 11.81 -11.85
N LYS A 421 -35.21 11.40 -12.49
CA LYS A 421 -34.91 11.78 -13.88
C LYS A 421 -35.93 11.20 -14.87
N ARG A 422 -36.29 9.93 -14.73
CA ARG A 422 -37.33 9.30 -15.57
C ARG A 422 -38.66 10.03 -15.42
N THR A 423 -39.02 10.41 -14.20
CA THR A 423 -40.24 11.16 -13.90
C THR A 423 -40.21 12.52 -14.58
N TRP A 424 -39.15 13.31 -14.42
CA TRP A 424 -39.02 14.62 -15.06
C TRP A 424 -38.97 14.57 -16.60
N VAL A 425 -38.30 13.58 -17.18
CA VAL A 425 -38.30 13.35 -18.64
C VAL A 425 -39.70 12.97 -19.12
N LEU A 426 -40.41 12.10 -18.38
CA LEU A 426 -41.79 11.74 -18.69
C LEU A 426 -42.70 12.96 -18.67
N TRP A 427 -42.60 13.82 -17.65
CA TRP A 427 -43.32 15.10 -17.59
C TRP A 427 -42.97 16.02 -18.77
N GLY A 428 -41.70 16.09 -19.15
CA GLY A 428 -41.25 16.86 -20.32
C GLY A 428 -41.86 16.37 -21.64
N VAL A 429 -41.87 15.05 -21.85
CA VAL A 429 -42.50 14.42 -23.03
C VAL A 429 -44.02 14.61 -23.02
N LEU A 430 -44.65 14.46 -21.86
CA LEU A 430 -46.10 14.65 -21.71
C LEU A 430 -46.52 16.08 -22.05
N LEU A 431 -45.77 17.07 -21.54
CA LEU A 431 -46.04 18.48 -21.81
C LEU A 431 -45.82 18.83 -23.29
N LEU A 432 -44.77 18.27 -23.92
CA LEU A 432 -44.54 18.40 -25.36
C LEU A 432 -45.71 17.82 -26.16
N GLY A 433 -46.19 16.63 -25.79
CA GLY A 433 -47.35 16.00 -26.40
C GLY A 433 -48.62 16.86 -26.28
N ALA A 434 -48.86 17.45 -25.10
CA ALA A 434 -49.99 18.36 -24.89
C ALA A 434 -49.91 19.61 -25.78
N VAL A 435 -48.73 20.21 -25.94
CA VAL A 435 -48.52 21.37 -26.81
C VAL A 435 -48.81 21.02 -28.28
N VAL A 436 -48.37 19.86 -28.76
CA VAL A 436 -48.63 19.40 -30.14
C VAL A 436 -50.13 19.26 -30.40
N VAL A 437 -50.87 18.67 -29.46
CA VAL A 437 -52.33 18.51 -29.58
C VAL A 437 -53.02 19.87 -29.60
N ILE A 438 -52.64 20.80 -28.71
CA ILE A 438 -53.19 22.16 -28.69
C ILE A 438 -52.96 22.88 -30.02
N VAL A 439 -51.75 22.79 -30.58
CA VAL A 439 -51.42 23.39 -31.88
C VAL A 439 -52.25 22.76 -33.01
N MET A 440 -52.48 21.45 -32.98
CA MET A 440 -53.29 20.76 -33.98
C MET A 440 -54.77 21.18 -33.91
N VAL A 441 -55.34 21.27 -32.72
CA VAL A 441 -56.73 21.74 -32.51
C VAL A 441 -56.89 23.18 -32.98
N LEU A 442 -55.94 24.07 -32.65
CA LEU A 442 -55.95 25.45 -33.11
C LEU A 442 -55.82 25.57 -34.64
N LYS A 443 -55.10 24.65 -35.29
CA LYS A 443 -55.03 24.58 -36.76
C LYS A 443 -56.34 24.10 -37.39
N LEU A 444 -57.00 23.10 -36.78
CA LEU A 444 -58.30 22.60 -37.24
C LEU A 444 -59.41 23.65 -37.09
N LEU A 445 -59.42 24.40 -35.99
CA LEU A 445 -60.35 25.51 -35.78
C LEU A 445 -60.14 26.68 -36.76
N LYS A 446 -58.97 26.78 -37.38
CA LYS A 446 -58.63 27.80 -38.39
C LYS A 446 -58.81 27.29 -39.84
N ALA A 447 -59.17 26.03 -40.04
CA ALA A 447 -59.43 25.51 -41.37
C ALA A 447 -60.86 25.93 -41.81
N PRO A 448 -61.02 26.58 -42.97
CA PRO A 448 -62.35 26.95 -43.48
C PRO A 448 -63.16 25.68 -43.82
N PRO A 449 -64.50 25.73 -43.69
CA PRO A 449 -65.34 24.58 -43.98
C PRO A 449 -65.15 24.13 -45.43
N ALA A 450 -65.02 22.82 -45.64
CA ALA A 450 -64.93 22.22 -46.96
C ALA A 450 -66.22 22.55 -47.73
N SER A 451 -66.08 23.35 -48.79
CA SER A 451 -67.13 23.65 -49.77
C SER A 451 -67.36 22.49 -50.71
#